data_AF-A0A7V6YRE4-F1
#
_entry.id   AF-A0A7V6YRE4-F1
#
_cell.length_a   1.000
_cell.length_b   1.000
_cell.length_c   1.000
_cell.angle_alpha   90.00
_cell.angle_beta   90.00
_cell.angle_gamma   90.00
#
_symmetry.space_group_name_H-M   'P 1'
#
loop_
_entity.id
_entity.type
_entity.pdbx_description
1 polymer ?
#
loop_
_entity_poly.entity_id
_entity_poly.type
_entity_poly.pdbx_seq_one_letter_code
_entity_poly.pdbx_strand_id
1 'polypeptide(L)'
;MGRSYVAIITYTLALVLLGYFSLKSLIYSVMNPSFPNIQFILTIILMIVFSWVIGISVKKYIKKYANGNEKVESNLRVFFVAGTVIASILFLVLFKLA
;
A
#
# COMPACT_ATOMS: atom_id res chain seq x y z
N MET A 1 10.81 1.60 20.84
CA MET A 1 10.12 2.65 20.06
C MET A 1 10.59 2.72 18.60
N GLY A 2 11.89 2.78 18.28
CA GLY A 2 12.36 2.98 16.88
C GLY A 2 11.91 1.94 15.83
N ARG A 3 11.75 0.65 16.19
CA ARG A 3 11.38 -0.41 15.24
C ARG A 3 9.95 -0.31 14.69
N SER A 4 9.04 0.35 15.41
CA SER A 4 7.64 0.54 14.97
C SER A 4 7.53 1.63 13.92
N TYR A 5 8.27 2.73 14.08
CA TYR A 5 8.28 3.82 13.10
C TYR A 5 8.88 3.39 11.76
N VAL A 6 9.97 2.62 11.78
CA VAL A 6 10.57 2.08 10.55
C VAL A 6 9.55 1.22 9.79
N ALA A 7 8.79 0.36 10.49
CA ALA A 7 7.78 -0.47 9.84
C ALA A 7 6.65 0.35 9.20
N ILE A 8 6.20 1.42 9.86
CA ILE A 8 5.17 2.33 9.34
C ILE A 8 5.68 3.10 8.12
N ILE A 9 6.92 3.63 8.18
CA ILE A 9 7.53 4.36 7.05
C ILE A 9 7.68 3.43 5.84
N THR A 10 8.24 2.24 6.03
CA THR A 10 8.38 1.24 4.96
C THR A 10 7.03 0.85 4.37
N TYR A 11 6.01 0.70 5.22
CA TYR A 11 4.63 0.43 4.78
C TYR A 11 4.06 1.57 3.93
N THR A 12 4.16 2.82 4.41
CA THR A 12 3.67 4.00 3.69
C THR A 12 4.37 4.15 2.35
N LEU A 13 5.70 3.98 2.28
CA LEU A 13 6.46 4.02 1.02
C LEU A 13 6.03 2.90 0.06
N ALA A 14 5.86 1.67 0.56
CA ALA A 14 5.43 0.55 -0.26
C ALA A 14 4.04 0.79 -0.88
N LEU A 15 3.12 1.38 -0.12
CA LEU A 15 1.79 1.75 -0.63
C LEU A 15 1.86 2.84 -1.71
N VAL A 16 2.66 3.90 -1.50
CA VAL A 16 2.83 4.97 -2.49
C VAL A 16 3.39 4.43 -3.79
N LEU A 17 4.45 3.61 -3.72
CA LEU A 17 5.09 3.01 -4.89
C LEU A 17 4.13 2.04 -5.61
N LEU A 18 3.46 1.16 -4.88
CA LEU A 18 2.48 0.24 -5.44
C LEU A 18 1.38 1.02 -6.18
N GLY A 19 0.81 2.03 -5.53
CA GLY A 19 -0.21 2.89 -6.15
C GLY A 19 0.30 3.59 -7.40
N TYR A 20 1.48 4.22 -7.34
CA TYR A 20 2.07 4.95 -8.47
C TYR A 20 2.33 4.06 -9.68
N PHE A 21 3.04 2.94 -9.49
CA PHE A 21 3.37 2.04 -10.60
C PHE A 21 2.13 1.38 -11.18
N SER A 22 1.20 0.93 -10.33
CA SER A 22 -0.03 0.31 -10.80
C SER A 22 -0.90 1.28 -11.58
N LEU A 23 -1.13 2.50 -11.06
CA LEU A 23 -2.00 3.46 -11.74
C LEU A 23 -1.38 3.94 -13.07
N LYS A 24 -0.06 4.16 -13.10
CA LYS A 24 0.67 4.47 -14.34
C LYS A 24 0.57 3.35 -15.36
N SER A 25 0.74 2.09 -14.94
CA SER A 25 0.60 0.92 -15.82
C SER A 25 -0.84 0.78 -16.34
N LEU A 26 -1.85 1.01 -15.50
CA LEU A 26 -3.25 1.00 -15.92
C LEU A 26 -3.52 2.07 -16.98
N ILE A 27 -3.10 3.32 -16.77
CA ILE A 27 -3.27 4.40 -17.75
C ILE A 27 -2.62 4.03 -19.09
N TYR A 28 -1.37 3.58 -19.06
CA TYR A 28 -0.65 3.17 -20.27
C TYR A 28 -1.34 2.01 -20.98
N SER A 29 -1.88 1.05 -20.23
CA SER A 29 -2.59 -0.10 -20.79
C SER A 29 -3.93 0.29 -21.43
N VAL A 30 -4.63 1.31 -20.94
CA VAL A 30 -5.89 1.78 -21.53
C VAL A 30 -5.66 2.62 -22.79
N MET A 31 -4.52 3.31 -22.89
CA MET A 31 -4.14 4.07 -24.09
C MET A 31 -3.75 3.18 -25.28
N ASN A 32 -3.59 1.87 -25.07
CA ASN A 32 -3.32 0.93 -26.15
C ASN A 32 -4.61 0.59 -26.92
N PRO A 33 -4.56 0.55 -28.26
CA PRO A 33 -5.75 0.31 -29.10
C PRO A 33 -6.37 -1.08 -28.91
N SER A 34 -5.59 -2.05 -28.43
CA SER A 34 -6.05 -3.42 -28.14
C SER A 34 -6.49 -3.57 -26.67
N PHE A 35 -7.39 -2.71 -26.20
CA PHE A 35 -7.93 -2.80 -24.84
C PHE A 35 -9.14 -3.76 -24.78
N PRO A 36 -9.26 -4.63 -23.74
CA PRO A 36 -8.30 -4.88 -22.67
C PRO A 36 -7.11 -5.75 -23.12
N ASN A 37 -5.90 -5.32 -22.77
CA ASN A 37 -4.68 -6.10 -23.05
C ASN A 37 -4.21 -6.87 -21.81
N ILE A 38 -3.27 -7.78 -22.05
CA ILE A 38 -2.68 -8.61 -20.99
C ILE A 38 -1.99 -7.78 -19.91
N GLN A 39 -1.44 -6.61 -20.25
CA GLN A 39 -0.80 -5.71 -19.29
C GLN A 39 -1.83 -5.14 -18.29
N PHE A 40 -3.03 -4.78 -18.74
CA PHE A 40 -4.11 -4.34 -17.87
C PHE A 40 -4.50 -5.44 -16.87
N ILE A 41 -4.74 -6.66 -17.37
CA ILE A 41 -5.14 -7.82 -16.55
C ILE A 41 -4.05 -8.15 -15.51
N LEU A 42 -2.79 -8.24 -15.94
CA LEU A 42 -1.66 -8.50 -15.05
C LEU A 42 -1.50 -7.41 -13.99
N THR A 43 -1.68 -6.15 -14.36
CA THR A 43 -1.59 -5.03 -13.41
C THR A 43 -2.65 -5.15 -12.31
N ILE A 44 -3.90 -5.48 -12.65
CA ILE A 44 -4.97 -5.70 -11.67
C ILE A 44 -4.64 -6.88 -10.75
N ILE A 45 -4.22 -8.01 -11.30
CA ILE A 45 -3.87 -9.20 -10.52
C ILE A 45 -2.74 -8.85 -9.53
N LEU A 46 -1.69 -8.17 -9.99
CA LEU A 46 -0.58 -7.74 -9.14
C LEU A 46 -1.05 -6.78 -8.05
N MET A 47 -1.91 -5.80 -8.35
CA MET A 47 -2.48 -4.90 -7.35
C MET A 47 -3.19 -5.66 -6.23
N ILE A 48 -4.02 -6.64 -6.59
CA ILE A 48 -4.78 -7.45 -5.62
C ILE A 48 -3.82 -8.27 -4.76
N VAL A 49 -2.89 -8.99 -5.39
CA VAL A 49 -1.92 -9.85 -4.69
C VAL A 49 -1.03 -9.04 -3.75
N PHE A 50 -0.45 -7.93 -4.22
CA PHE A 50 0.40 -7.09 -3.37
C PHE A 50 -0.37 -6.44 -2.23
N SER A 51 -1.57 -5.91 -2.49
CA SER A 51 -2.42 -5.32 -1.44
C SER A 51 -2.77 -6.36 -0.37
N TRP A 52 -3.07 -7.59 -0.79
CA TRP A 52 -3.34 -8.71 0.11
C TRP A 52 -2.13 -9.08 0.95
N VAL A 53 -0.95 -9.23 0.34
CA VAL A 53 0.31 -9.56 1.02
C VAL A 53 0.67 -8.47 2.04
N ILE A 54 0.51 -7.20 1.68
CA ILE A 54 0.74 -6.06 2.57
C ILE A 54 -0.23 -6.12 3.76
N GLY A 55 -1.53 -6.32 3.52
CA GLY A 55 -2.55 -6.42 4.57
C GLY A 55 -2.26 -7.55 5.57
N ILE A 56 -1.90 -8.74 5.07
CA ILE A 56 -1.49 -9.87 5.92
C ILE A 56 -0.22 -9.53 6.71
N SER A 57 0.78 -8.91 6.07
CA SER A 57 2.04 -8.55 6.70
C SER A 57 1.83 -7.58 7.85
N VAL A 58 0.99 -6.55 7.66
CA VAL A 58 0.60 -5.61 8.71
C VAL A 58 -0.14 -6.31 9.84
N LYS A 59 -1.14 -7.14 9.53
CA LYS A 59 -1.89 -7.90 10.55
C LYS A 59 -0.98 -8.78 11.41
N LYS A 60 -0.04 -9.50 10.77
CA LYS A 60 0.97 -10.32 11.46
C LYS A 60 1.91 -9.46 12.31
N TYR A 61 2.36 -8.32 11.78
CA TYR A 61 3.23 -7.39 12.48
C TYR A 61 2.56 -6.84 13.75
N ILE A 62 1.32 -6.36 13.64
CA ILE A 62 0.55 -5.81 14.77
C ILE A 62 0.37 -6.88 15.84
N LYS A 63 -0.11 -8.08 15.47
CA LYS A 63 -0.34 -9.17 16.43
C LYS A 63 0.94 -9.59 17.14
N LYS A 64 2.06 -9.69 16.40
CA LYS A 64 3.37 -10.04 16.95
C LYS A 64 3.90 -8.97 17.90
N TYR A 65 3.73 -7.70 17.55
CA TYR A 65 4.26 -6.59 18.35
C TYR A 65 3.41 -6.28 19.58
N ALA A 66 2.09 -6.42 19.47
CA ALA A 66 1.17 -6.21 20.59
C ALA A 66 1.29 -7.29 21.66
N ASN A 67 1.68 -8.52 21.30
CA ASN A 67 1.88 -9.64 22.22
C ASN A 67 0.70 -9.85 23.19
N GLY A 68 -0.53 -9.73 22.69
CA GLY A 68 -1.76 -9.86 23.48
C GLY A 68 -2.22 -8.59 24.20
N ASN A 69 -1.48 -7.48 24.09
CA ASN A 69 -1.90 -6.19 24.63
C ASN A 69 -2.82 -5.43 23.66
N GLU A 70 -4.12 -5.44 23.96
CA GLU A 70 -5.15 -4.81 23.13
C GLU A 70 -4.94 -3.30 22.91
N LYS A 71 -4.41 -2.59 23.91
CA LYS A 71 -4.16 -1.14 23.80
C LYS A 71 -3.04 -0.84 22.82
N VAL A 72 -1.98 -1.65 22.82
CA VAL A 72 -0.87 -1.53 21.87
C VAL A 72 -1.32 -1.92 20.45
N GLU A 73 -2.12 -2.99 20.34
CA GLU A 73 -2.71 -3.42 19.07
C GLU A 73 -3.59 -2.33 18.46
N SER A 74 -4.50 -1.74 19.24
CA SER A 74 -5.38 -0.67 18.78
C SER A 74 -4.59 0.57 18.33
N ASN A 75 -3.61 1.01 19.12
CA ASN A 75 -2.74 2.13 18.74
C ASN A 75 -1.98 1.86 17.44
N LEU A 76 -1.41 0.65 17.27
CA LEU A 76 -0.71 0.30 16.04
C LEU A 76 -1.65 0.28 14.84
N ARG A 77 -2.87 -0.26 14.96
CA ARG A 77 -3.88 -0.20 13.89
C ARG A 77 -4.15 1.24 13.47
N VAL A 78 -4.35 2.15 14.43
CA VAL A 78 -4.55 3.58 14.14
C VAL A 78 -3.34 4.16 13.40
N PHE A 79 -2.11 3.84 13.81
CA PHE A 79 -0.91 4.30 13.10
C PHE A 79 -0.79 3.78 11.67
N PHE A 80 -1.12 2.50 11.42
CA PHE A 80 -1.11 1.95 10.07
C PHE A 80 -2.21 2.59 9.21
N VAL A 81 -3.41 2.81 9.75
CA VAL A 81 -4.48 3.52 9.04
C VAL A 81 -4.07 4.96 8.71
N ALA A 82 -3.48 5.68 9.67
CA ALA A 82 -2.92 7.01 9.43
C ALA A 82 -1.83 6.98 8.35
N GLY A 83 -0.96 5.96 8.38
CA GLY A 83 0.05 5.72 7.35
C GLY A 83 -0.55 5.51 5.95
N THR A 84 -1.72 4.85 5.84
CA THR A 84 -2.47 4.71 4.58
C THR A 84 -3.02 6.03 4.11
N VAL A 85 -3.61 6.85 5.00
CA VAL A 85 -4.13 8.18 4.64
C VAL A 85 -2.99 9.07 4.14
N ILE A 86 -1.84 9.07 4.82
CA ILE A 86 -0.64 9.79 4.41
C ILE A 86 -0.15 9.27 3.05
N ALA A 87 -0.11 7.94 2.85
CA ALA A 87 0.27 7.35 1.56
C ALA A 87 -0.66 7.81 0.43
N SER A 88 -1.97 7.86 0.66
CA SER A 88 -2.94 8.34 -0.33
C SER A 88 -2.73 9.82 -0.68
N ILE A 89 -2.45 10.68 0.30
CA ILE A 89 -2.14 12.10 0.06
C ILE A 89 -0.85 12.23 -0.75
N LEU A 90 0.22 11.54 -0.34
CA LEU A 90 1.51 11.54 -1.05
C LEU A 90 1.36 11.02 -2.48
N PHE A 91 0.58 9.96 -2.66
CA PHE A 91 0.26 9.41 -3.97
C PHE A 91 -0.42 10.46 -4.87
N LEU A 92 -1.42 11.18 -4.37
CA LEU A 92 -2.10 12.24 -5.14
C LEU A 92 -1.16 13.38 -5.49
N VAL A 93 -0.31 13.81 -4.57
CA VAL A 93 0.70 14.86 -4.80
C VAL A 93 1.70 14.41 -5.88
N LEU A 94 2.20 13.19 -5.77
CA LEU A 94 3.18 12.63 -6.70
C LEU A 94 2.58 12.47 -8.10
N PHE A 95 1.32 12.04 -8.19
CA PHE A 95 0.59 11.94 -9.45
C PHE A 95 0.28 13.32 -10.07
N LYS A 96 0.05 14.35 -9.26
CA LYS A 96 -0.12 15.74 -9.72
C LYS A 96 1.17 16.35 -10.28
N LEU A 97 2.33 15.94 -9.76
CA LEU A 97 3.64 16.47 -10.12
C LEU A 97 4.30 15.71 -11.29
N ALA A 98 3.89 14.46 -11.52
CA ALA A 98 4.41 13.58 -12.57
C ALA A 98 3.69 13.79 -13.92
#